data_AF-A0AAV0I4K1-F1
#
_entry.id   AF-A0AAV0I4K1-F1
#
_cell.length_a   1.000
_cell.length_b   1.000
_cell.length_c   1.000
_cell.angle_alpha   90.00
_cell.angle_beta   90.00
_cell.angle_gamma   90.00
#
_symmetry.space_group_name_H-M   'P 1'
#
loop_
_entity.id
_entity.type
_entity.pdbx_description
1 polymer ?
#
loop_
_entity_poly.entity_id
_entity_poly.type
_entity_poly.pdbx_seq_one_letter_code
_entity_poly.pdbx_strand_id
1 'polypeptide(L)'
;MEKTKRRFDNYGKQGLLCGSDGLPHLIVSGDQRHWGEFVTPGVLFLYIAGWIGWVGRSYLIAISGEKKPAMKEIIIDVPLATGLIFRGFSWPVAAYREFINGDLVVKDV
;
A
#
# COMPACT_ATOMS: atom_id res chain seq x y z
N MET A 1 -8.70 -19.34 27.36
CA MET A 1 -8.77 -20.66 26.70
C MET A 1 -9.57 -20.61 25.39
N GLU A 2 -10.75 -19.98 25.37
CA GLU A 2 -11.64 -19.95 24.21
C GLU A 2 -11.06 -19.27 22.95
N LYS A 3 -10.39 -18.12 23.10
CA LYS A 3 -9.67 -17.43 22.01
C LYS A 3 -8.63 -18.33 21.32
N THR A 4 -7.96 -19.18 22.09
CA THR A 4 -6.95 -20.11 21.58
C THR A 4 -7.61 -21.22 20.76
N LYS A 5 -8.72 -21.80 21.26
CA LYS A 5 -9.51 -22.79 20.50
C LYS A 5 -10.01 -22.22 19.17
N ARG A 6 -10.57 -21.00 19.20
CA ARG A 6 -11.03 -20.29 17.99
C ARG A 6 -9.91 -20.05 16.99
N ARG A 7 -8.70 -19.75 17.47
CA ARG A 7 -7.53 -19.54 16.61
C ARG A 7 -7.16 -20.82 15.84
N PHE A 8 -7.07 -21.95 16.53
CA PHE A 8 -6.77 -23.23 15.88
C PHE A 8 -7.86 -23.66 14.90
N ASP A 9 -9.13 -23.47 15.26
CA ASP A 9 -10.27 -23.75 14.36
C ASP A 9 -10.23 -22.87 13.10
N ASN A 10 -9.89 -21.59 13.23
CA ASN A 10 -9.73 -20.69 12.09
C ASN A 10 -8.58 -21.11 11.17
N TYR A 11 -7.43 -21.51 11.73
CA TYR A 11 -6.28 -21.98 10.94
C TYR A 11 -6.60 -23.26 10.16
N GLY A 12 -7.33 -24.20 10.77
CA GLY A 12 -7.80 -25.40 10.09
C GLY A 12 -8.81 -25.10 8.97
N LYS A 13 -9.77 -24.21 9.23
CA LYS A 13 -10.78 -23.80 8.23
C LYS A 13 -10.21 -23.03 7.04
N GLN A 14 -9.13 -22.27 7.27
CA GLN A 14 -8.45 -21.51 6.22
C GLN A 14 -7.52 -22.38 5.35
N GLY A 15 -7.38 -23.68 5.67
CA GLY A 15 -6.60 -24.61 4.87
C GLY A 15 -5.08 -24.43 4.99
N LEU A 16 -4.59 -23.83 6.08
CA LEU A 16 -3.16 -23.66 6.31
C LEU A 16 -2.48 -25.03 6.38
N LEU A 17 -1.44 -25.23 5.57
CA LEU A 17 -0.69 -26.48 5.56
C LEU A 17 0.26 -26.54 6.75
N CYS A 18 0.28 -27.66 7.46
CA CYS A 18 1.18 -27.86 8.60
C CYS A 18 2.42 -28.69 8.22
N GLY A 19 3.57 -28.36 8.82
CA GLY A 19 4.78 -29.17 8.74
C GLY A 19 4.73 -30.43 9.62
N SER A 20 5.84 -31.17 9.65
CA SER A 20 6.01 -32.34 10.54
C SER A 20 6.00 -31.99 12.03
N ASP A 21 6.18 -30.72 12.34
CA ASP A 21 6.08 -30.10 13.68
C ASP A 21 4.63 -29.76 14.07
N GLY A 22 3.67 -29.88 13.15
CA GLY A 22 2.27 -29.54 13.38
C GLY A 22 1.99 -28.04 13.40
N LEU A 23 2.95 -27.21 12.95
CA LEU A 23 2.80 -25.76 12.86
C LEU A 23 2.43 -25.34 11.44
N PRO A 24 1.55 -24.34 11.28
CA PRO A 24 1.13 -23.87 9.95
C PRO A 24 2.29 -23.15 9.25
N HIS A 25 2.58 -23.56 8.03
CA HIS A 25 3.56 -22.98 7.11
C HIS A 25 2.83 -22.30 5.95
N LEU A 26 3.28 -21.11 5.58
CA LEU A 26 2.68 -20.34 4.49
C LEU A 26 3.32 -20.72 3.15
N ILE A 27 2.49 -20.96 2.13
CA ILE A 27 2.91 -21.22 0.76
C ILE A 27 2.83 -19.92 -0.06
N VAL A 28 3.98 -19.29 -0.25
CA VAL A 28 4.08 -18.03 -0.99
C VAL A 28 4.32 -18.20 -2.49
N SER A 29 4.25 -19.44 -3.02
CA SER A 29 4.55 -19.77 -4.41
C SER A 29 3.53 -19.24 -5.44
N GLY A 30 2.40 -18.69 -4.99
CA GLY A 30 1.33 -18.19 -5.88
C GLY A 30 0.31 -19.26 -6.29
N ASP A 31 0.21 -20.39 -5.59
CA ASP A 31 -0.92 -21.33 -5.76
C ASP A 31 -2.23 -20.64 -5.37
N GLN A 32 -3.24 -20.69 -6.26
CA GLN A 32 -4.55 -20.07 -6.07
C GLN A 32 -5.24 -20.48 -4.75
N ARG A 33 -4.97 -21.69 -4.27
CA ARG A 33 -5.52 -22.20 -3.00
C ARG A 33 -4.94 -21.50 -1.76
N HIS A 34 -3.77 -20.87 -1.88
CA HIS A 34 -3.06 -20.19 -0.78
C HIS A 34 -2.86 -18.68 -1.05
N TRP A 35 -3.57 -18.10 -2.02
CA TRP A 35 -3.48 -16.65 -2.30
C TRP A 35 -3.82 -15.76 -1.10
N GLY A 36 -4.71 -16.24 -0.23
CA GLY A 36 -5.06 -15.55 1.02
C GLY A 36 -3.90 -15.39 1.99
N GLU A 37 -2.84 -16.19 1.87
CA GLU A 37 -1.70 -16.19 2.79
C GLU A 37 -0.69 -15.09 2.48
N PHE A 38 -0.53 -14.72 1.20
CA PHE A 38 0.49 -13.76 0.78
C PHE A 38 0.04 -12.79 -0.31
N VAL A 39 -0.63 -13.26 -1.36
CA VAL A 39 -1.00 -12.41 -2.50
C VAL A 39 -2.03 -11.36 -2.08
N THR A 40 -3.11 -11.75 -1.41
CA THR A 40 -4.15 -10.80 -0.98
C THR A 40 -3.62 -9.79 0.05
N PRO A 41 -2.92 -10.20 1.13
CA PRO A 41 -2.29 -9.25 2.05
C PRO A 41 -1.19 -8.39 1.39
N GLY A 42 -0.44 -8.95 0.45
CA GLY A 42 0.63 -8.27 -0.27
C GLY A 42 0.12 -7.17 -1.20
N VAL A 43 -0.94 -7.45 -1.97
CA VAL A 43 -1.61 -6.43 -2.81
C VAL A 43 -2.20 -5.33 -1.94
N LEU A 44 -2.80 -5.69 -0.80
CA LEU A 44 -3.30 -4.70 0.16
C LEU A 44 -2.17 -3.82 0.71
N PHE A 45 -1.02 -4.41 1.06
CA PHE A 45 0.16 -3.67 1.51
C PHE A 45 0.65 -2.70 0.43
N LEU A 46 0.83 -3.17 -0.81
CA LEU A 46 1.26 -2.33 -1.92
C LEU A 46 0.27 -1.20 -2.21
N TYR A 47 -1.03 -1.47 -2.08
CA TYR A 47 -2.07 -0.45 -2.24
C TYR A 47 -1.96 0.66 -1.20
N ILE A 48 -1.76 0.30 0.07
CA ILE A 48 -1.61 1.28 1.16
C ILE A 48 -0.28 2.05 1.02
N ALA A 49 0.83 1.35 0.75
CA ALA A 49 2.14 1.97 0.57
C ALA A 49 2.14 2.93 -0.63
N GLY A 50 1.56 2.51 -1.76
CA GLY A 50 1.42 3.34 -2.95
C GLY A 50 0.53 4.56 -2.70
N TRP A 51 -0.56 4.42 -1.95
CA TRP A 51 -1.39 5.56 -1.54
C TRP A 51 -0.56 6.58 -0.75
N ILE A 52 0.15 6.15 0.30
CA ILE A 52 0.96 7.03 1.15
C ILE A 52 2.01 7.77 0.31
N GLY A 53 2.76 7.04 -0.54
CA GLY A 53 3.76 7.63 -1.42
C GLY A 53 3.17 8.60 -2.43
N TRP A 54 2.02 8.28 -3.01
CA TRP A 54 1.35 9.11 -4.01
C TRP A 54 0.86 10.43 -3.43
N VAL A 55 0.28 10.40 -2.24
CA VAL A 55 -0.16 11.62 -1.53
C VAL A 55 1.04 12.47 -1.16
N GLY A 56 2.11 11.86 -0.66
CA GLY A 56 3.37 12.55 -0.35
C GLY A 56 3.97 13.25 -1.58
N ARG A 57 4.10 12.55 -2.70
CA ARG A 57 4.55 13.13 -3.99
C ARG A 57 3.65 14.28 -4.42
N SER A 58 2.33 14.09 -4.38
CA SER A 58 1.37 15.11 -4.80
C SER A 58 1.46 16.38 -3.94
N TYR A 59 1.70 16.22 -2.63
CA TYR A 59 1.87 17.34 -1.71
C TYR A 59 3.15 18.13 -2.04
N LEU A 60 4.28 17.44 -2.23
CA LEU A 60 5.55 18.07 -2.59
C LEU A 60 5.46 18.82 -3.93
N ILE A 61 4.79 18.23 -4.94
CA ILE A 61 4.56 18.91 -6.23
C ILE A 61 3.71 20.17 -6.04
N ALA A 62 2.64 20.11 -5.24
CA ALA A 62 1.74 21.24 -5.03
C ALA A 62 2.44 22.42 -4.32
N ILE A 63 3.34 22.17 -3.37
CA ILE A 63 4.06 23.24 -2.65
C ILE A 63 5.31 23.72 -3.39
N SER A 64 5.82 22.97 -4.38
CA SER A 64 7.07 23.29 -5.10
C SER A 64 7.04 24.65 -5.81
N GLY A 65 5.86 25.13 -6.23
CA GLY A 65 5.68 26.43 -6.89
C GLY A 65 5.57 27.63 -5.94
N GLU A 66 5.61 27.43 -4.63
CA GLU A 66 5.49 28.53 -3.66
C GLU A 66 6.81 29.27 -3.41
N LYS A 67 6.72 30.49 -2.88
CA LYS A 67 7.91 31.32 -2.57
C LYS A 67 8.87 30.68 -1.56
N LYS A 68 8.37 29.82 -0.67
CA LYS A 68 9.14 29.17 0.41
C LYS A 68 8.64 27.73 0.64
N PRO A 69 8.94 26.79 -0.26
CA PRO A 69 8.44 25.41 -0.16
C PRO A 69 8.86 24.72 1.14
N ALA A 70 10.10 24.92 1.59
CA ALA A 70 10.64 24.35 2.83
C ALA A 70 9.85 24.77 4.10
N MET A 71 9.18 25.92 4.10
CA MET A 71 8.34 26.32 5.25
C MET A 71 7.07 25.46 5.33
N LYS A 72 6.49 25.05 4.20
CA LYS A 72 5.31 24.18 4.16
C LYS A 72 5.63 22.71 4.40
N GLU A 73 6.90 22.32 4.31
CA GLU A 73 7.35 20.98 4.74
C GLU A 73 7.46 20.88 6.27
N ILE A 74 7.83 21.97 6.95
CA ILE A 74 7.93 22.02 8.42
C ILE A 74 6.55 22.28 9.03
N ILE A 75 5.82 23.26 8.49
CA ILE A 75 4.47 23.61 8.91
C ILE A 75 3.51 23.12 7.83
N ILE A 76 2.99 21.90 8.05
CA ILE A 76 2.13 21.23 7.07
C ILE A 76 0.84 22.01 6.86
N ASP A 77 0.57 22.33 5.60
CA ASP A 77 -0.72 22.82 5.11
C ASP A 77 -1.75 21.69 5.17
N VAL A 78 -2.39 21.53 6.33
CA VAL A 78 -3.41 20.49 6.60
C VAL A 78 -4.61 20.57 5.64
N PRO A 79 -5.17 21.75 5.31
CA PRO A 79 -6.22 21.88 4.30
C PRO A 79 -5.83 21.29 2.94
N LEU A 80 -4.63 21.63 2.45
CA LEU A 80 -4.13 21.09 1.18
C LEU A 80 -3.91 19.58 1.26
N ALA A 81 -3.27 19.09 2.32
CA ALA A 81 -3.01 17.67 2.52
C ALA A 81 -4.32 16.86 2.54
N THR A 82 -5.35 17.33 3.25
CA THR A 82 -6.65 16.66 3.32
C THR A 82 -7.32 16.53 1.94
N GLY A 83 -7.23 17.57 1.11
CA GLY A 83 -7.72 17.51 -0.27
C GLY A 83 -6.96 16.50 -1.15
N LEU A 84 -5.64 16.35 -0.92
CA LEU A 84 -4.80 15.42 -1.67
C LEU A 84 -4.92 13.97 -1.21
N ILE A 85 -5.22 13.71 0.07
CA ILE A 85 -5.40 12.36 0.62
C ILE A 85 -6.46 11.58 -0.18
N PHE A 86 -7.59 12.22 -0.50
CA PHE A 86 -8.67 11.58 -1.28
C PHE A 86 -8.26 11.23 -2.72
N ARG A 87 -7.34 12.00 -3.32
CA ARG A 87 -6.79 11.70 -4.65
C ARG A 87 -5.91 10.45 -4.65
N GLY A 88 -5.37 10.08 -3.48
CA GLY A 88 -4.60 8.86 -3.33
C GLY A 88 -5.43 7.57 -3.46
N PHE A 89 -6.77 7.61 -3.38
CA PHE A 89 -7.57 6.40 -3.59
C PHE A 89 -7.47 5.87 -5.03
N SER A 90 -7.40 6.76 -6.03
CA SER A 90 -7.22 6.37 -7.44
C SER A 90 -5.75 6.33 -7.88
N TRP A 91 -4.81 6.25 -6.92
CA TRP A 91 -3.37 6.29 -7.20
C TRP A 91 -2.89 5.28 -8.26
N PRO A 92 -3.37 4.01 -8.32
CA PRO A 92 -2.81 3.06 -9.28
C PRO A 92 -3.09 3.48 -10.73
N VAL A 93 -4.29 4.00 -10.97
CA VAL A 93 -4.70 4.47 -12.31
C VAL A 93 -4.03 5.80 -12.64
N ALA A 94 -3.94 6.71 -11.67
CA ALA A 94 -3.28 8.00 -11.86
C ALA A 94 -1.78 7.84 -12.16
N ALA A 95 -1.08 7.02 -11.36
CA ALA A 95 0.33 6.72 -11.54
C ALA A 95 0.60 6.02 -12.88
N TYR A 96 -0.27 5.07 -13.28
CA TYR A 96 -0.15 4.40 -14.57
C TYR A 96 -0.32 5.36 -15.75
N ARG A 97 -1.27 6.30 -15.66
CA ARG A 97 -1.46 7.35 -16.68
C ARG A 97 -0.28 8.31 -16.74
N GLU A 98 0.21 8.79 -15.59
CA GLU A 98 1.40 9.66 -15.54
C GLU A 98 2.66 8.95 -16.05
N PHE A 99 2.77 7.63 -15.85
CA PHE A 99 3.85 6.82 -16.41
C PHE A 99 3.79 6.77 -17.94
N ILE A 100 2.62 6.48 -18.52
CA ILE A 100 2.44 6.46 -19.99
C ILE A 100 2.65 7.84 -20.61
N ASN A 101 2.19 8.89 -19.93
CA ASN A 101 2.33 10.26 -20.41
C ASN A 101 3.76 10.81 -20.27
N GLY A 102 4.61 10.15 -19.46
CA GLY A 102 5.97 10.59 -19.20
C GLY A 102 6.09 11.72 -18.18
N ASP A 103 5.05 11.95 -17.37
CA ASP A 103 5.02 12.96 -16.29
C ASP A 103 5.47 12.38 -14.94
N LEU A 104 5.59 11.05 -14.85
CA LEU A 104 6.01 10.39 -13.61
C LEU A 104 7.51 10.55 -13.33
N VAL A 105 8.33 10.54 -14.37
CA VAL A 105 9.80 10.56 -14.30
C VAL A 105 10.31 11.83 -14.95
N VAL A 106 11.32 12.46 -14.34
CA VAL A 106 12.00 13.59 -14.94
C VAL A 106 12.73 13.11 -16.19
N LYS A 107 12.60 13.84 -17.30
CA LYS A 107 13.39 13.55 -18.50
C LYS A 107 14.84 13.90 -18.20
N ASP A 108 15.74 12.94 -18.34
CA ASP A 108 17.18 13.18 -18.31
C ASP A 108 17.57 13.91 -19.60
N VAL A 109 17.45 15.25 -19.57
CA VAL A 109 17.91 16.22 -20.58
C VAL A 109 17.26 16.09 -21.96
#